data_AF-A0A7W1E764-F1
#
_entry.id   AF-A0A7W1E764-F1
#
_cell.length_a   1.000
_cell.length_b   1.000
_cell.length_c   1.000
_cell.angle_alpha   90.00
_cell.angle_beta   90.00
_cell.angle_gamma   90.00
#
_symmetry.space_group_name_H-M   'P 1'
#
loop_
_entity.id
_entity.type
_entity.pdbx_description
1 polymer ?
#
loop_
_entity_poly.entity_id
_entity_poly.type
_entity_poly.pdbx_seq_one_letter_code
_entity_poly.pdbx_strand_id
1 'polypeptide(L)'
;EVHMRAGLRSPASVSSVAKRIGAFPAVDDVRYGEEWVGKLYRLRTIASFVGIALGLAFAAVAVIIIGATIRMTVLARAREIAVMRVVGATDAFVRRPFLIDGLIKGILGGALALVMTWATHRAVNQYFFQTVFFDNRLMLVGLLAGAFIGVAGSMVSVGRQLRRI
;
A
#
# COMPACT_ATOMS: atom_id res chain seq x y z
N GLU A 1 -13.22 -35.68 -6.53
CA GLU A 1 -13.47 -34.38 -5.87
C GLU A 1 -13.04 -33.25 -6.81
N VAL A 2 -13.87 -32.22 -7.00
CA VAL A 2 -13.60 -31.14 -7.98
C VAL A 2 -13.38 -29.83 -7.23
N HIS A 3 -12.18 -29.29 -7.32
CA HIS A 3 -11.82 -28.02 -6.67
C HIS A 3 -11.99 -26.85 -7.65
N MET A 4 -12.74 -25.81 -7.25
CA MET A 4 -12.85 -24.59 -8.04
C MET A 4 -11.60 -23.70 -7.91
N ARG A 5 -11.14 -23.17 -9.06
CA ARG A 5 -10.02 -22.23 -9.18
C ARG A 5 -10.27 -20.92 -8.39
N ALA A 6 -9.19 -20.40 -7.79
CA ALA A 6 -9.19 -19.36 -6.73
C ALA A 6 -9.74 -17.96 -7.10
N GLY A 7 -10.26 -17.75 -8.31
CA GLY A 7 -10.81 -16.47 -8.77
C GLY A 7 -12.34 -16.33 -8.71
N LEU A 8 -13.08 -17.40 -8.40
CA LEU A 8 -14.56 -17.44 -8.45
C LEU A 8 -15.24 -17.59 -7.09
N ARG A 9 -14.50 -17.44 -5.99
CA ARG A 9 -15.00 -17.58 -4.60
C ARG A 9 -15.69 -16.33 -4.06
N SER A 10 -16.49 -15.66 -4.90
CA SER A 10 -17.34 -14.55 -4.45
C SER A 10 -18.74 -15.10 -4.11
N PRO A 11 -19.44 -14.61 -3.06
CA PRO A 11 -20.74 -15.14 -2.65
C PRO A 11 -21.77 -15.16 -3.81
N ALA A 12 -21.73 -14.16 -4.68
CA ALA A 12 -22.59 -14.06 -5.86
C ALA A 12 -22.25 -15.11 -6.94
N SER A 13 -20.96 -15.36 -7.19
CA SER A 13 -20.48 -16.38 -8.14
C SER A 13 -20.78 -17.80 -7.65
N VAL A 14 -20.66 -18.04 -6.34
CA VAL A 14 -20.92 -19.36 -5.78
C VAL A 14 -22.43 -19.66 -5.74
N SER A 15 -23.30 -18.67 -5.47
CA SER A 15 -24.76 -18.86 -5.53
C SER A 15 -25.28 -19.18 -6.95
N SER A 16 -24.69 -18.59 -7.99
CA SER A 16 -25.10 -18.81 -9.38
C SER A 16 -24.62 -20.14 -9.94
N VAL A 17 -23.44 -20.61 -9.50
CA VAL A 17 -22.93 -21.94 -9.85
C VAL A 17 -23.63 -23.04 -9.03
N ALA A 18 -23.96 -22.78 -7.76
CA ALA A 18 -24.76 -23.69 -6.93
C ALA A 18 -26.17 -23.90 -7.51
N LYS A 19 -26.85 -22.83 -7.96
CA LYS A 19 -28.15 -22.94 -8.67
C LYS A 19 -28.07 -23.72 -9.98
N ARG A 20 -26.94 -23.69 -10.68
CA ARG A 20 -26.74 -24.44 -11.94
C ARG A 20 -26.38 -25.90 -11.71
N ILE A 21 -25.71 -26.22 -10.60
CA ILE A 21 -25.31 -27.60 -10.24
C ILE A 21 -26.45 -28.34 -9.52
N GLY A 22 -27.33 -27.64 -8.79
CA GLY A 22 -28.52 -28.22 -8.16
C GLY A 22 -29.61 -28.71 -9.13
N ALA A 23 -29.41 -28.56 -10.44
CA ALA A 23 -30.33 -29.07 -11.47
C ALA A 23 -30.01 -30.52 -11.93
N PHE A 24 -28.94 -31.14 -11.41
CA PHE A 24 -28.59 -32.53 -11.71
C PHE A 24 -28.95 -33.47 -10.55
N PRO A 25 -29.68 -34.58 -10.81
CA PRO A 25 -30.29 -35.44 -9.79
C PRO A 25 -29.30 -36.36 -9.02
N ALA A 26 -28.02 -36.02 -8.97
CA ALA A 26 -26.95 -36.84 -8.35
C ALA A 26 -26.11 -36.08 -7.30
N VAL A 27 -26.67 -35.02 -6.70
CA VAL A 27 -26.00 -34.25 -5.64
C VAL A 27 -26.92 -34.19 -4.43
N ASP A 28 -26.68 -35.06 -3.46
CA ASP A 28 -27.60 -35.33 -2.35
C ASP A 28 -27.42 -34.40 -1.13
N ASP A 29 -26.26 -33.76 -0.97
CA ASP A 29 -26.08 -32.78 0.11
C ASP A 29 -24.98 -31.74 -0.19
N VAL A 30 -25.37 -30.47 -0.29
CA VAL A 30 -24.45 -29.34 -0.24
C VAL A 30 -24.71 -28.67 1.11
N ARG A 31 -24.01 -29.12 2.16
CA ARG A 31 -23.90 -28.39 3.44
C ARG A 31 -23.07 -27.13 3.23
N TYR A 32 -23.70 -26.16 2.58
CA TYR A 32 -23.25 -24.79 2.44
C TYR A 32 -23.36 -24.19 3.86
N GLY A 33 -22.27 -24.23 4.62
CA GLY A 33 -22.14 -23.51 5.89
C GLY A 33 -22.10 -22.00 5.64
N GLU A 34 -23.14 -21.47 5.02
CA GLU A 34 -23.30 -20.09 4.56
C GLU A 34 -23.08 -19.11 5.71
N GLU A 35 -23.50 -19.50 6.91
CA GLU A 35 -23.33 -18.73 8.14
C GLU A 35 -21.88 -18.67 8.64
N TRP A 36 -21.12 -19.77 8.53
CA TRP A 36 -19.70 -19.84 8.93
C TRP A 36 -18.80 -19.14 7.91
N VAL A 37 -19.06 -19.34 6.62
CA VAL A 37 -18.37 -18.62 5.54
C VAL A 37 -18.70 -17.13 5.62
N GLY A 38 -19.95 -16.77 5.92
CA GLY A 38 -20.38 -15.39 6.16
C GLY A 38 -19.67 -14.73 7.35
N LYS A 39 -19.56 -15.42 8.50
CA LYS A 39 -18.83 -14.92 9.68
C LYS A 39 -17.34 -14.72 9.39
N LEU A 40 -16.69 -15.67 8.71
CA LEU A 40 -15.29 -15.54 8.28
C LEU A 40 -15.09 -14.38 7.30
N TYR A 41 -16.01 -14.18 6.36
CA TYR A 41 -15.93 -13.08 5.40
C TYR A 41 -16.11 -11.72 6.07
N ARG A 42 -17.03 -11.62 7.05
CA ARG A 42 -17.20 -10.41 7.87
C ARG A 42 -15.95 -10.10 8.68
N LEU A 43 -15.35 -11.10 9.35
CA LEU A 43 -14.11 -10.92 10.10
C LEU A 43 -12.96 -10.46 9.19
N ARG A 44 -12.82 -11.07 8.01
CA ARG A 44 -11.84 -10.64 7.01
C ARG A 44 -12.08 -9.21 6.51
N THR A 45 -13.34 -8.82 6.33
CA THR A 45 -13.71 -7.47 5.89
C THR A 45 -13.35 -6.43 6.95
N ILE A 46 -13.68 -6.70 8.22
CA ILE A 46 -13.31 -5.83 9.35
C ILE A 46 -11.79 -5.72 9.44
N ALA A 47 -11.06 -6.85 9.39
CA ALA A 47 -9.60 -6.85 9.43
C ALA A 47 -8.99 -6.05 8.27
N SER A 48 -9.55 -6.17 7.06
CA SER A 48 -9.10 -5.40 5.89
C SER A 48 -9.35 -3.90 6.06
N PHE A 49 -10.51 -3.52 6.59
CA PHE A 49 -10.85 -2.12 6.86
C PHE A 49 -9.92 -1.50 7.90
N VAL A 50 -9.68 -2.20 9.01
CA VAL A 50 -8.72 -1.77 10.04
C VAL A 50 -7.32 -1.65 9.47
N GLY A 51 -6.89 -2.61 8.64
CA GLY A 51 -5.59 -2.55 7.96
C GLY A 51 -5.43 -1.33 7.06
N ILE A 52 -6.46 -0.98 6.28
CA ILE A 52 -6.46 0.23 5.44
C ILE A 52 -6.41 1.49 6.31
N ALA A 53 -7.22 1.56 7.37
CA ALA A 53 -7.23 2.71 8.28
C ALA A 53 -5.86 2.93 8.94
N LEU A 54 -5.23 1.85 9.40
CA LEU A 54 -3.89 1.90 9.99
C LEU A 54 -2.83 2.31 8.94
N GLY A 55 -2.92 1.79 7.72
CA GLY A 55 -2.06 2.17 6.62
C GLY A 55 -2.13 3.67 6.28
N LEU A 56 -3.34 4.24 6.29
CA LEU A 56 -3.54 5.69 6.10
C LEU A 56 -2.92 6.50 7.26
N ALA A 57 -3.05 6.04 8.50
CA ALA A 57 -2.43 6.69 9.65
C ALA A 57 -0.90 6.72 9.53
N PHE A 58 -0.28 5.59 9.16
CA PHE A 58 1.17 5.53 8.91
C PHE A 58 1.61 6.41 7.74
N ALA A 59 0.83 6.48 6.66
CA ALA A 59 1.09 7.38 5.55
C ALA A 59 1.11 8.85 6.02
N ALA A 60 0.16 9.26 6.85
CA ALA A 60 0.13 10.61 7.41
C ALA A 60 1.37 10.90 8.27
N VAL A 61 1.78 9.96 9.13
CA VAL A 61 3.01 10.09 9.94
C VAL A 61 4.24 10.23 9.04
N ALA A 62 4.35 9.43 7.98
CA ALA A 62 5.47 9.52 7.04
C ALA A 62 5.56 10.91 6.38
N VAL A 63 4.43 11.50 5.97
CA VAL A 63 4.40 12.85 5.39
C VAL A 63 4.90 13.89 6.39
N ILE A 64 4.50 13.79 7.66
CA ILE A 64 4.93 14.70 8.73
C ILE A 64 6.45 14.60 8.94
N ILE A 65 6.98 13.38 9.04
CA ILE A 65 8.42 13.15 9.23
C ILE A 65 9.21 13.71 8.06
N ILE A 66 8.81 13.40 6.82
CA ILE A 66 9.47 13.91 5.61
C ILE A 66 9.48 15.45 5.61
N GLY A 67 8.36 16.08 5.98
CA GLY A 67 8.27 17.53 6.09
C GLY A 67 9.22 18.13 7.13
N ALA A 68 9.28 17.53 8.31
CA ALA A 68 10.20 17.95 9.36
C ALA A 68 11.67 17.80 8.92
N THR A 69 12.02 16.69 8.26
CA THR A 69 13.36 16.46 7.72
C THR A 69 13.73 17.50 6.67
N ILE A 70 12.84 17.76 5.70
CA ILE A 70 13.09 18.77 4.64
C ILE A 70 13.32 20.14 5.26
N ARG A 71 12.55 20.53 6.29
CA ARG A 71 12.75 21.80 7.00
C ARG A 71 14.16 21.89 7.59
N MET A 72 14.62 20.84 8.25
CA MET A 72 15.99 20.78 8.81
C MET A 72 17.05 20.92 7.72
N THR A 73 16.88 20.20 6.60
CA THR A 73 17.84 20.24 5.48
C THR A 73 17.88 21.61 4.79
N VAL A 74 16.72 22.25 4.59
CA VAL A 74 16.63 23.61 4.03
C VAL A 74 17.36 24.61 4.93
N LEU A 75 17.13 24.55 6.24
CA LEU A 75 17.80 25.44 7.20
C LEU A 75 19.31 25.25 7.19
N ALA A 76 19.78 24.01 7.12
CA ALA A 76 21.21 23.71 7.04
C ALA A 76 21.87 24.25 5.75
N ARG A 77 21.11 24.36 4.65
CA ARG A 77 21.58 24.89 3.36
C ARG A 77 21.12 26.31 3.04
N ALA A 78 20.62 27.05 4.02
CA ALA A 78 20.03 28.37 3.81
C ALA A 78 20.98 29.37 3.13
N ARG A 79 22.29 29.33 3.46
CA ARG A 79 23.32 30.16 2.82
C ARG A 79 23.51 29.84 1.33
N GLU A 80 23.56 28.56 0.96
CA GLU A 80 23.69 28.14 -0.44
C GLU A 80 22.48 28.58 -1.26
N ILE A 81 21.28 28.41 -0.69
CA ILE A 81 20.01 28.83 -1.32
C ILE A 81 19.97 30.36 -1.51
N ALA A 82 20.48 31.13 -0.55
CA ALA A 82 20.56 32.58 -0.67
C ALA A 82 21.47 33.00 -1.83
N VAL A 83 22.65 32.38 -1.97
CA VAL A 83 23.56 32.63 -3.12
C VAL A 83 22.89 32.25 -4.43
N MET A 84 22.21 31.09 -4.50
CA MET A 84 21.48 30.66 -5.69
C MET A 84 20.39 31.66 -6.10
N ARG A 85 19.64 32.21 -5.13
CA ARG A 85 18.60 33.23 -5.40
C ARG A 85 19.20 34.53 -5.94
N VAL A 86 20.36 34.96 -5.44
CA VAL A 86 21.05 36.19 -5.91
C VAL A 86 21.52 36.06 -7.36
N VAL A 87 21.87 34.86 -7.81
CA VAL A 87 22.27 34.58 -9.20
C VAL A 87 21.05 34.35 -10.12
N GLY A 88 19.81 34.48 -9.60
CA GLY A 88 18.57 34.37 -10.37
C GLY A 88 17.97 32.97 -10.46
N ALA A 89 18.32 32.05 -9.56
CA ALA A 89 17.71 30.73 -9.53
C ALA A 89 16.20 30.79 -9.24
N THR A 90 15.40 30.08 -10.04
CA THR A 90 13.94 29.98 -9.87
C THR A 90 13.57 29.12 -8.66
N ASP A 91 12.42 29.37 -8.02
CA ASP A 91 11.93 28.56 -6.89
C ASP A 91 11.78 27.07 -7.23
N ALA A 92 11.51 26.74 -8.49
CA ALA A 92 11.49 25.36 -8.98
C ALA A 92 12.88 24.70 -8.91
N PHE A 93 13.95 25.46 -9.17
CA PHE A 93 15.32 24.97 -9.08
C PHE A 93 15.70 24.63 -7.63
N VAL A 94 15.27 25.46 -6.69
CA VAL A 94 15.45 25.21 -5.25
C VAL A 94 14.62 24.01 -4.77
N ARG A 95 13.42 23.78 -5.34
CA ARG A 95 12.54 22.66 -4.96
C ARG A 95 12.99 21.28 -5.42
N ARG A 96 13.59 21.18 -6.61
CA ARG A 96 13.98 19.91 -7.25
C ARG A 96 14.78 18.95 -6.34
N PRO A 97 15.86 19.36 -5.65
CA PRO A 97 16.64 18.45 -4.81
C PRO A 97 15.79 17.83 -3.68
N PHE A 98 14.88 18.58 -3.07
CA PHE A 98 13.99 18.07 -2.02
C PHE A 98 12.94 17.09 -2.56
N LEU A 99 12.48 17.29 -3.79
CA LEU A 99 11.57 16.35 -4.46
C LEU A 99 12.26 15.00 -4.70
N ILE A 100 13.50 15.03 -5.19
CA ILE A 100 14.32 13.84 -5.42
C ILE A 100 14.60 13.13 -4.09
N ASP A 101 14.94 13.87 -3.05
CA ASP A 101 15.24 13.32 -1.73
C ASP A 101 14.01 12.66 -1.06
N GLY A 102 12.81 13.16 -1.36
CA GLY A 102 11.55 12.52 -0.98
C GLY A 102 11.22 11.27 -1.80
N LEU A 103 11.45 11.33 -3.11
CA LEU A 103 11.29 10.18 -4.01
C LEU A 103 12.19 9.02 -3.61
N ILE A 104 13.48 9.28 -3.35
CA ILE A 104 14.45 8.26 -2.93
C ILE A 104 14.00 7.59 -1.63
N LYS A 105 13.60 8.38 -0.62
CA LYS A 105 13.08 7.82 0.65
C LYS A 105 11.82 6.98 0.44
N GLY A 106 10.90 7.41 -0.43
CA GLY A 106 9.70 6.65 -0.79
C GLY A 106 10.02 5.32 -1.46
N ILE A 107 10.92 5.32 -2.44
CA ILE A 107 11.36 4.10 -3.15
C ILE A 107 12.08 3.14 -2.19
N LEU A 108 13.02 3.64 -1.40
CA LEU A 108 13.76 2.82 -0.43
C LEU A 108 12.83 2.23 0.63
N GLY A 109 11.88 3.01 1.15
CA GLY A 109 10.87 2.51 2.08
C GLY A 109 9.97 1.44 1.46
N GLY A 110 9.52 1.65 0.22
CA GLY A 110 8.73 0.66 -0.53
C GLY A 110 9.51 -0.63 -0.81
N ALA A 111 10.77 -0.52 -1.23
CA ALA A 111 11.64 -1.66 -1.45
C ALA A 111 11.88 -2.45 -0.15
N LEU A 112 12.15 -1.76 0.96
CA LEU A 112 12.29 -2.40 2.28
C LEU A 112 11.01 -3.12 2.71
N ALA A 113 9.85 -2.50 2.50
CA ALA A 113 8.56 -3.11 2.80
C ALA A 113 8.30 -4.38 1.97
N LEU A 114 8.68 -4.39 0.68
CA LEU A 114 8.61 -5.59 -0.16
C LEU A 114 9.49 -6.71 0.36
N VAL A 115 10.74 -6.40 0.72
CA VAL A 115 11.68 -7.40 1.27
C VAL A 115 11.16 -7.96 2.59
N MET A 116 10.68 -7.11 3.49
CA MET A 116 10.06 -7.51 4.76
C MET A 116 8.86 -8.43 4.51
N THR A 117 7.95 -8.03 3.62
CA THR A 117 6.75 -8.83 3.28
C THR A 117 7.12 -10.18 2.69
N TRP A 118 8.10 -10.21 1.78
CA TRP A 118 8.61 -11.45 1.18
C TRP A 118 9.24 -12.37 2.23
N ALA A 119 10.04 -11.81 3.14
CA ALA A 119 10.67 -12.56 4.23
C ALA A 119 9.63 -13.13 5.20
N THR A 120 8.65 -12.32 5.62
CA THR A 120 7.54 -12.77 6.48
C THR A 120 6.77 -13.90 5.81
N HIS A 121 6.45 -13.79 4.52
CA HIS A 121 5.78 -14.87 3.80
C HIS A 121 6.61 -16.15 3.74
N ARG A 122 7.90 -16.05 3.44
CA ARG A 122 8.80 -17.22 3.41
C ARG A 122 8.82 -17.92 4.78
N ALA A 123 8.88 -17.16 5.86
CA ALA A 123 8.83 -17.68 7.22
C ALA A 123 7.48 -18.35 7.52
N VAL A 124 6.35 -17.68 7.22
CA VAL A 124 5.00 -18.22 7.47
C VAL A 124 4.74 -19.50 6.68
N ASN A 125 5.13 -19.56 5.40
CA ASN A 125 4.93 -20.73 4.55
C ASN A 125 5.71 -21.97 5.03
N GLN A 126 6.80 -21.78 5.79
CA GLN A 126 7.54 -22.90 6.40
C GLN A 126 6.81 -23.52 7.59
N TYR A 127 5.96 -22.76 8.29
CA TYR A 127 5.25 -23.21 9.50
C TYR A 127 3.76 -23.51 9.27
N PHE A 128 3.09 -22.82 8.35
CA PHE A 128 1.65 -22.93 8.10
C PHE A 128 1.38 -23.03 6.58
N PHE A 129 0.90 -24.20 6.14
CA PHE A 129 0.56 -24.56 4.77
C PHE A 129 -0.08 -23.43 3.93
N GLN A 130 0.47 -23.26 2.71
CA GLN A 130 -0.02 -22.52 1.53
C GLN A 130 -0.97 -21.35 1.82
N THR A 131 -0.40 -20.25 2.30
CA THR A 131 -1.05 -18.94 2.19
C THR A 131 -1.11 -18.54 0.71
N VAL A 132 -2.33 -18.23 0.23
CA VAL A 132 -2.52 -17.68 -1.11
C VAL A 132 -1.87 -16.30 -1.13
N PHE A 133 -0.71 -16.21 -1.77
CA PHE A 133 0.09 -15.01 -1.83
C PHE A 133 -0.66 -13.85 -2.50
N PHE A 134 -0.27 -12.62 -2.12
CA PHE A 134 -0.61 -11.41 -2.86
C PHE A 134 -0.17 -11.58 -4.32
N ASP A 135 -1.12 -11.44 -5.25
CA ASP A 135 -0.86 -11.48 -6.68
C ASP A 135 0.31 -10.53 -7.03
N ASN A 136 1.13 -10.85 -8.04
CA ASN A 136 2.29 -10.04 -8.44
C ASN A 136 1.89 -8.59 -8.75
N ARG A 137 0.62 -8.40 -9.14
CA ARG A 137 -0.05 -7.11 -9.32
C ARG A 137 -0.13 -6.27 -8.05
N LEU A 138 -0.46 -6.88 -6.91
CA LEU A 138 -0.58 -6.19 -5.61
C LEU A 138 0.78 -5.74 -5.07
N MET A 139 1.86 -6.47 -5.35
CA MET A 139 3.23 -6.03 -5.05
C MET A 139 3.61 -4.79 -5.84
N LEU A 140 3.35 -4.77 -7.15
CA LEU A 140 3.58 -3.62 -8.00
C LEU A 140 2.74 -2.41 -7.55
N VAL A 141 1.47 -2.61 -7.24
CA VAL A 141 0.59 -1.56 -6.72
C VAL A 141 1.09 -1.02 -5.38
N GLY A 142 1.59 -1.89 -4.48
CA GLY A 142 2.16 -1.48 -3.20
C GLY A 142 3.43 -0.63 -3.36
N LEU A 143 4.35 -1.02 -4.24
CA LEU A 143 5.56 -0.24 -4.55
C LEU A 143 5.19 1.12 -5.17
N LEU A 144 4.28 1.12 -6.14
CA LEU A 144 3.81 2.35 -6.79
C LEU A 144 3.07 3.26 -5.81
N ALA A 145 2.25 2.71 -4.91
CA ALA A 145 1.58 3.46 -3.87
C ALA A 145 2.59 4.07 -2.88
N GLY A 146 3.61 3.32 -2.48
CA GLY A 146 4.69 3.83 -1.62
C GLY A 146 5.48 4.97 -2.27
N ALA A 147 5.85 4.80 -3.55
CA ALA A 147 6.50 5.86 -4.33
C ALA A 147 5.60 7.09 -4.48
N PHE A 148 4.32 6.89 -4.78
CA PHE A 148 3.33 7.96 -4.90
C PHE A 148 3.15 8.73 -3.58
N ILE A 149 3.03 8.02 -2.45
CA ILE A 149 2.92 8.63 -1.12
C ILE A 149 4.21 9.41 -0.78
N GLY A 150 5.38 8.88 -1.10
CA GLY A 150 6.66 9.58 -0.88
C GLY A 150 6.77 10.89 -1.69
N VAL A 151 6.37 10.84 -2.97
CA VAL A 151 6.34 12.03 -3.85
C VAL A 151 5.28 13.03 -3.39
N ALA A 152 4.06 12.58 -3.13
CA ALA A 152 2.96 13.42 -2.66
C ALA A 152 3.31 14.07 -1.32
N GLY A 153 3.88 13.30 -0.39
CA GLY A 153 4.33 13.78 0.91
C GLY A 153 5.41 14.85 0.82
N SER A 154 6.42 14.64 -0.03
CA SER A 154 7.46 15.63 -0.30
C SER A 154 6.88 16.88 -0.96
N MET A 155 6.04 16.72 -1.98
CA MET A 155 5.45 17.85 -2.71
C MET A 155 4.55 18.71 -1.81
N VAL A 156 3.74 18.10 -0.93
CA VAL A 156 2.89 18.81 0.03
C VAL A 156 3.74 19.56 1.07
N SER A 157 4.79 18.94 1.58
CA SER A 157 5.67 19.56 2.59
C SER A 157 6.50 20.71 2.03
N VAL A 158 7.16 20.50 0.89
CA VAL A 158 7.91 21.54 0.17
C VAL A 158 6.96 22.67 -0.27
N GLY A 159 5.75 22.29 -0.71
CA GLY A 159 4.60 23.10 -1.05
C GLY A 159 4.28 24.19 -0.03
N ARG A 160 4.08 23.75 1.21
CA ARG A 160 3.64 24.60 2.34
C ARG A 160 4.79 25.41 2.94
N GLN A 161 6.00 24.86 2.94
CA GLN A 161 7.11 25.49 3.66
C GLN A 161 7.79 26.61 2.88
N LEU A 162 7.91 26.50 1.55
CA LEU A 162 8.45 27.59 0.72
C LEU A 162 7.52 28.80 0.61
N ARG A 163 6.25 28.69 0.98
CA ARG A 163 5.37 29.87 1.09
C ARG A 163 5.60 30.67 2.38
N ARG A 164 6.39 30.15 3.32
CA ARG A 164 6.70 30.79 4.61
C ARG A 164 8.10 31.42 4.66
N ILE A 165 8.90 31.30 3.59
CA ILE A 165 10.26 31.87 3.44
C ILE A 165 10.24 32.81 2.25
#